data_AF-A0A1G3B6V0-F1
#
_entry.id   AF-A0A1G3B6V0-F1
#
_cell.length_a   1.000
_cell.length_b   1.000
_cell.length_c   1.000
_cell.angle_alpha   90.00
_cell.angle_beta   90.00
_cell.angle_gamma   90.00
#
_symmetry.space_group_name_H-M   'P 1'
#
loop_
_entity.id
_entity.type
_entity.pdbx_description
1 polymer ?
#
loop_
_entity_poly.entity_id
_entity_poly.type
_entity_poly.pdbx_seq_one_letter_code
_entity_poly.pdbx_strand_id
1 'polypeptide(L)'
;MWVVGYEPGSLSEQEKVLVKEVEKKALKELTDPRKYKVSWVRFSPKAKILRLINKGDQFVSIWTENGRTEVYPPSKVLRFDRPRRPEKFIFIEELNNPKTWKWHKFENKVNKPGLLRIGRWSCREVRHFVQKQIILGLWG
;
A
#
# COMPACT_ATOMS: atom_id res chain seq x y z
N MET A 1 -1.97 -9.46 4.65
CA MET A 1 -0.90 -8.58 4.13
C MET A 1 -1.06 -8.55 2.63
N TRP A 2 -1.07 -7.36 2.05
CA TRP A 2 -1.14 -7.12 0.63
C TRP A 2 0.19 -6.59 0.13
N VAL A 3 0.66 -7.10 -1.00
CA VAL A 3 1.79 -6.51 -1.74
C VAL A 3 1.23 -5.94 -3.03
N VAL A 4 1.39 -4.63 -3.20
CA VAL A 4 0.72 -3.87 -4.26
C VAL A 4 1.70 -2.98 -4.99
N GLY A 5 1.84 -3.21 -6.28
CA GLY A 5 2.51 -2.33 -7.22
C GLY A 5 1.59 -1.30 -7.82
N TYR A 6 2.05 -0.05 -7.87
CA TYR A 6 1.34 1.05 -8.49
C TYR A 6 2.30 2.15 -8.95
N GLU A 7 1.77 2.99 -9.82
CA GLU A 7 2.42 4.21 -10.31
C GLU A 7 1.57 5.40 -9.86
N PRO A 8 2.18 6.52 -9.45
CA PRO A 8 1.44 7.75 -9.20
C PRO A 8 0.70 8.18 -10.46
N GLY A 9 -0.61 8.38 -10.33
CA GLY A 9 -1.43 8.94 -11.40
C GLY A 9 -1.90 10.34 -11.05
N SER A 10 -2.14 11.17 -12.06
CA SER A 10 -2.77 12.48 -11.87
C SER A 10 -4.21 12.32 -11.38
N LEU A 11 -4.60 13.14 -10.41
CA LEU A 11 -5.98 13.23 -9.91
C LEU A 11 -6.75 14.32 -10.67
N SER A 12 -8.02 14.04 -10.98
CA SER A 12 -8.94 15.11 -11.39
C SER A 12 -9.27 16.03 -10.21
N GLU A 13 -9.80 17.23 -10.45
CA GLU A 13 -10.21 18.14 -9.37
C GLU A 13 -11.25 17.52 -8.43
N GLN A 14 -12.20 16.74 -8.98
CA GLN A 14 -13.18 16.01 -8.18
C GLN A 14 -12.51 14.96 -7.29
N GLU A 15 -11.51 14.24 -7.81
CA GLU A 15 -10.74 13.28 -7.03
C GLU A 15 -9.91 13.98 -5.94
N LYS A 16 -9.34 15.16 -6.21
CA LYS A 16 -8.59 15.93 -5.20
C LYS A 16 -9.48 16.34 -4.03
N VAL A 17 -10.69 16.83 -4.29
CA VAL A 17 -11.65 17.20 -3.24
C VAL A 17 -11.99 15.97 -2.39
N LEU A 18 -12.35 14.86 -3.04
CA LEU A 18 -12.69 13.61 -2.35
C LEU A 18 -11.53 13.09 -1.49
N VAL A 19 -10.32 13.03 -2.07
CA VAL A 19 -9.12 12.56 -1.37
C VAL A 19 -8.86 13.42 -0.15
N LYS A 20 -8.93 14.76 -0.27
CA LYS A 20 -8.72 15.69 0.85
C LYS A 20 -9.75 15.51 1.98
N GLU A 21 -11.01 15.24 1.64
CA GLU A 21 -12.05 14.98 2.64
C GLU A 21 -11.81 13.68 3.41
N VAL A 22 -11.46 12.61 2.71
CA VAL A 22 -11.20 11.30 3.34
C VAL A 22 -9.87 11.31 4.09
N GLU A 23 -8.86 12.00 3.57
CA GLU A 23 -7.56 12.19 4.23
C GLU A 23 -7.72 12.87 5.59
N LYS A 24 -8.54 13.93 5.69
CA LYS A 24 -8.88 14.57 6.99
C LYS A 24 -9.47 13.59 8.00
N LYS A 25 -10.26 12.62 7.54
CA LYS A 25 -10.82 11.57 8.42
C LYS A 25 -9.75 10.54 8.79
N ALA A 26 -8.96 10.09 7.83
CA ALA A 26 -7.87 9.13 8.04
C ALA A 26 -6.77 9.70 8.97
N LEU A 27 -6.49 11.00 8.92
CA LEU A 27 -5.54 11.67 9.81
C LEU A 27 -5.90 11.51 11.29
N LYS A 28 -7.19 11.46 11.61
CA LYS A 28 -7.67 11.22 12.99
C LYS A 28 -7.49 9.78 13.45
N GLU A 29 -7.17 8.87 12.54
CA GLU A 29 -6.99 7.44 12.80
C GLU A 29 -5.51 7.05 12.85
N LEU A 30 -4.59 7.99 12.63
CA LEU A 30 -3.15 7.77 12.81
C LEU A 30 -2.85 7.40 14.27
N THR A 31 -2.02 6.37 14.42
CA THR A 31 -1.53 5.87 15.71
C THR A 31 -0.61 6.90 16.35
N ASP A 32 0.28 7.50 15.56
CA ASP A 32 1.18 8.58 16.00
C ASP A 32 1.44 9.56 14.83
N PRO A 33 0.81 10.74 14.84
CA PRO A 33 0.99 11.76 13.80
C PRO A 33 2.42 12.30 13.66
N ARG A 34 3.30 12.11 14.65
CA ARG A 34 4.71 12.54 14.57
C ARG A 34 5.55 11.55 13.77
N LYS A 35 5.17 10.28 13.79
CA LYS A 35 5.90 9.17 13.15
C LYS A 35 5.32 8.78 11.79
N TYR A 36 4.00 8.92 11.64
CA TYR A 36 3.26 8.46 10.48
C TYR A 36 2.54 9.62 9.77
N LYS A 37 2.34 9.44 8.48
CA LYS A 37 1.49 10.27 7.61
C LYS A 37 0.39 9.41 7.00
N VAL A 38 -0.66 10.07 6.56
CA VAL A 38 -1.64 9.44 5.67
C VAL A 38 -1.08 9.45 4.25
N SER A 39 -1.15 8.30 3.61
CA SER A 39 -0.87 8.11 2.19
C SER A 39 -2.07 7.40 1.56
N TRP A 40 -2.15 7.39 0.24
CA TRP A 40 -3.25 6.75 -0.47
C TRP A 40 -2.79 6.13 -1.78
N VAL A 41 -3.51 5.09 -2.20
CA VAL A 41 -3.24 4.39 -3.46
C VAL A 41 -4.52 4.33 -4.28
N ARG A 42 -4.43 4.75 -5.55
CA ARG A 42 -5.56 4.72 -6.50
C ARG A 42 -5.61 3.40 -7.26
N PHE A 43 -6.80 2.84 -7.38
CA PHE A 43 -7.09 1.60 -8.10
C PHE A 43 -8.18 1.81 -9.15
N SER A 44 -8.22 0.89 -10.12
CA SER A 44 -9.40 0.74 -10.97
C SER A 44 -10.64 0.40 -10.12
N PRO A 45 -11.81 0.99 -10.41
CA PRO A 45 -13.07 0.68 -9.71
C PRO A 45 -13.40 -0.82 -9.58
N LYS A 46 -12.88 -1.65 -10.49
CA LYS A 46 -13.12 -3.09 -10.56
C LYS A 46 -12.03 -3.92 -9.90
N ALA A 47 -11.01 -3.30 -9.29
CA ALA A 47 -9.89 -4.01 -8.68
C ALA A 47 -10.38 -4.89 -7.52
N LYS A 48 -10.02 -6.18 -7.56
CA LYS A 48 -10.47 -7.17 -6.56
C LYS A 48 -10.07 -6.80 -5.13
N ILE A 49 -8.89 -6.18 -4.96
CA ILE A 49 -8.38 -5.74 -3.65
C ILE A 49 -9.39 -4.87 -2.91
N LEU A 50 -10.10 -3.96 -3.60
CA LEU A 50 -11.08 -3.05 -3.00
C LEU A 50 -12.22 -3.78 -2.26
N ARG A 51 -12.49 -5.04 -2.62
CA ARG A 51 -13.52 -5.87 -1.97
C ARG A 51 -12.99 -6.76 -0.86
N LEU A 52 -11.68 -6.97 -0.82
CA LEU A 52 -11.03 -7.99 0.01
C LEU A 52 -10.15 -7.40 1.11
N ILE A 53 -9.62 -6.20 0.89
CA ILE A 53 -8.77 -5.54 1.87
C ILE A 53 -9.61 -5.02 3.03
N ASN A 54 -9.08 -5.16 4.24
CA ASN A 54 -9.74 -4.72 5.46
C ASN A 54 -8.93 -3.65 6.19
N LYS A 55 -9.61 -2.87 7.03
CA LYS A 55 -8.95 -1.94 7.94
C LYS A 55 -8.01 -2.73 8.86
N GLY A 56 -6.81 -2.20 9.07
CA GLY A 56 -5.77 -2.86 9.85
C GLY A 56 -4.92 -3.88 9.07
N ASP A 57 -5.30 -4.23 7.83
CA ASP A 57 -4.43 -5.04 6.98
C ASP A 57 -3.07 -4.35 6.79
N GLN A 58 -2.03 -5.16 6.71
CA GLN A 58 -0.69 -4.69 6.31
C GLN A 58 -0.64 -4.52 4.79
N PHE A 59 -0.09 -3.41 4.33
CA PHE A 59 0.01 -3.00 2.94
C PHE A 59 1.46 -2.67 2.60
N VAL A 60 2.05 -3.41 1.67
CA VAL A 60 3.42 -3.19 1.17
C VAL A 60 3.32 -2.57 -0.21
N SER A 61 3.76 -1.32 -0.32
CA SER A 61 3.75 -0.57 -1.57
C SER A 61 5.00 -0.87 -2.39
N ILE A 62 4.82 -1.30 -3.64
CA ILE A 62 5.85 -1.30 -4.68
C ILE A 62 5.61 -0.06 -5.54
N TRP A 63 6.29 1.02 -5.22
CA TRP A 63 6.17 2.30 -5.91
C TRP A 63 7.07 2.30 -7.14
N THR A 64 6.49 2.54 -8.32
CA THR A 64 7.29 2.77 -9.54
C THR A 64 7.03 4.17 -10.05
N GLU A 65 8.10 4.96 -10.24
CA GLU A 65 8.03 6.31 -10.79
C GLU A 65 9.29 6.59 -11.59
N ASN A 66 9.13 7.15 -12.80
CA ASN A 66 10.24 7.48 -13.70
C ASN A 66 11.23 6.30 -13.92
N GLY A 67 10.68 5.08 -14.04
CA GLY A 67 11.46 3.85 -14.23
C GLY A 67 12.19 3.33 -12.98
N ARG A 68 12.11 4.01 -11.83
CA ARG A 68 12.67 3.55 -10.56
C ARG A 68 11.58 2.86 -9.75
N THR A 69 11.86 1.63 -9.31
CA THR A 69 10.95 0.86 -8.46
C THR A 69 11.54 0.65 -7.07
N GLU A 70 10.81 1.14 -6.06
CA GLU A 70 11.13 0.99 -4.65
C GLU A 70 10.01 0.28 -3.91
N VAL A 71 10.36 -0.42 -2.84
CA VAL A 71 9.44 -1.14 -1.98
C VAL A 71 9.46 -0.50 -0.60
N TYR A 72 8.29 -0.04 -0.19
CA TYR A 72 8.09 0.63 1.08
C TYR A 72 7.86 -0.40 2.19
N PRO A 73 8.19 -0.06 3.44
CA PRO A 73 7.85 -0.89 4.58
C PRO A 73 6.34 -1.13 4.66
N PRO A 74 5.92 -2.20 5.37
CA PRO A 74 4.51 -2.45 5.65
C PRO A 74 3.84 -1.25 6.33
N SER A 75 2.82 -0.73 5.67
CA SER A 75 1.92 0.30 6.16
C SER A 75 0.63 -0.33 6.66
N LYS A 76 -0.08 0.34 7.56
CA LYS A 76 -1.37 -0.15 8.06
C LYS A 76 -2.50 0.50 7.27
N VAL A 77 -3.47 -0.29 6.82
CA VAL A 77 -4.65 0.25 6.16
C VAL A 77 -5.53 0.96 7.18
N LEU A 78 -5.75 2.27 7.00
CA LEU A 78 -6.51 3.11 7.94
C LEU A 78 -8.00 3.00 7.67
N ARG A 79 -8.41 3.26 6.43
CA ARG A 79 -9.83 3.45 6.11
C ARG A 79 -10.13 3.24 4.63
N PHE A 80 -11.39 2.87 4.37
CA PHE A 80 -12.08 3.04 3.09
C PHE A 80 -13.36 3.78 3.41
N ASP A 81 -13.65 4.90 2.73
CA ASP A 81 -14.98 5.50 2.86
C ASP A 81 -15.91 4.82 1.86
N ARG A 82 -16.81 3.98 2.37
CA ARG A 82 -17.80 3.22 1.60
C ARG A 82 -19.06 3.95 1.09
N PRO A 83 -19.32 5.27 1.29
CA PRO A 83 -20.70 5.71 1.10
C PRO A 83 -21.19 5.66 -0.35
N ARG A 84 -20.36 5.89 -1.39
CA ARG A 84 -20.83 5.83 -2.78
C ARG A 84 -19.71 5.41 -3.74
N ARG A 85 -20.03 4.45 -4.61
CA ARG A 85 -19.12 3.91 -5.62
C ARG A 85 -18.42 5.00 -6.45
N PRO A 86 -17.23 4.70 -6.99
CA PRO A 86 -16.37 3.57 -6.66
C PRO A 86 -15.29 4.01 -5.68
N GLU A 87 -15.14 3.28 -4.58
CA GLU A 87 -13.97 3.32 -3.72
C GLU A 87 -12.73 2.99 -4.56
N LYS A 88 -12.08 3.99 -5.14
CA LYS A 88 -10.83 3.79 -5.89
C LYS A 88 -9.61 3.99 -5.02
N PHE A 89 -9.77 4.49 -3.80
CA PHE A 89 -8.66 4.90 -2.95
C PHE A 89 -8.60 4.05 -1.70
N ILE A 90 -7.42 3.48 -1.45
CA ILE A 90 -7.09 2.86 -0.16
C ILE A 90 -6.19 3.84 0.58
N PHE A 91 -6.58 4.22 1.80
CA PHE A 91 -5.78 5.09 2.66
C PHE A 91 -4.97 4.25 3.64
N ILE A 92 -3.68 4.57 3.73
CA ILE A 92 -2.70 3.85 4.54
C ILE A 92 -1.96 4.79 5.49
N GLU A 93 -1.60 4.27 6.65
CA GLU A 93 -0.69 4.85 7.62
C GLU A 93 0.73 4.47 7.20
N GLU A 94 1.44 5.43 6.62
CA GLU A 94 2.79 5.26 6.11
C GLU A 94 3.78 5.99 7.03
N LEU A 95 4.99 5.47 7.19
CA LEU A 95 6.06 6.18 7.91
C LEU A 95 6.39 7.51 7.22
N ASN A 96 6.71 8.54 8.01
CA ASN A 96 7.11 9.84 7.45
C ASN A 96 8.40 9.74 6.61
N ASN A 97 9.40 9.00 7.11
CA ASN A 97 10.69 8.79 6.47
C ASN A 97 10.99 7.29 6.36
N PRO A 98 10.35 6.58 5.41
CA PRO A 98 10.51 5.14 5.29
C PRO A 98 11.88 4.78 4.71
N LYS A 99 12.56 3.80 5.30
CA LYS A 99 13.70 3.15 4.66
C LYS A 99 13.17 2.19 3.59
N THR A 100 13.30 2.55 2.31
CA THR A 100 12.80 1.73 1.21
C THR A 100 13.82 0.68 0.75
N TRP A 101 13.35 -0.34 0.04
CA TRP A 101 14.17 -1.34 -0.62
C TRP A 101 14.12 -1.14 -2.14
N LYS A 102 15.27 -1.30 -2.82
CA LYS A 102 15.27 -1.42 -4.29
C LYS A 102 14.52 -2.70 -4.69
N TRP A 103 13.68 -2.62 -5.74
CA TRP A 103 12.86 -3.75 -6.21
C TRP A 103 13.65 -5.06 -6.35
N HIS A 104 14.75 -5.06 -7.10
CA HIS A 104 15.54 -6.28 -7.34
C HIS A 104 16.07 -6.92 -6.04
N LYS A 105 16.39 -6.10 -5.03
CA LYS A 105 16.84 -6.62 -3.73
C LYS A 105 15.68 -7.24 -2.95
N PHE A 106 14.53 -6.58 -2.97
CA PHE A 106 13.30 -7.11 -2.36
C PHE A 106 12.89 -8.43 -3.02
N GLU A 107 12.78 -8.45 -4.36
CA GLU A 107 12.41 -9.61 -5.17
C GLU A 107 13.31 -10.81 -4.87
N ASN A 108 14.64 -10.62 -4.87
CA ASN A 108 15.59 -11.69 -4.55
C ASN A 108 15.43 -12.24 -3.13
N LYS A 109 15.03 -11.42 -2.17
CA LYS A 109 14.82 -11.83 -0.77
C LYS A 109 13.51 -12.62 -0.60
N VAL A 110 12.44 -12.24 -1.30
CA VAL A 110 11.12 -12.87 -1.14
C VAL A 110 10.91 -14.07 -2.08
N ASN A 111 11.56 -14.11 -3.25
CA ASN A 111 11.44 -15.25 -4.18
C ASN A 111 12.04 -16.54 -3.61
N LYS A 112 13.24 -16.47 -3.01
CA LYS A 112 13.95 -17.62 -2.41
C LYS A 112 13.07 -18.46 -1.45
N PRO A 113 12.30 -17.83 -0.53
CA PRO A 113 11.43 -18.55 0.39
C PRO A 113 9.99 -18.77 -0.12
N GLY A 114 9.76 -18.69 -1.43
CA GLY A 114 8.52 -19.19 -2.04
C GLY A 114 7.45 -18.15 -2.39
N LEU A 115 7.73 -16.84 -2.29
CA LEU A 115 6.90 -15.80 -2.92
C LEU A 115 7.18 -15.70 -4.42
N LEU A 116 7.19 -16.87 -5.09
CA LEU A 116 7.51 -16.99 -6.51
C LEU A 116 6.56 -16.12 -7.35
N ARG A 117 7.14 -15.51 -8.39
CA ARG A 117 6.44 -14.70 -9.41
C ARG A 117 5.78 -13.43 -8.88
N ILE A 118 6.29 -12.85 -7.79
CA ILE A 118 5.88 -11.50 -7.41
C ILE A 118 6.50 -10.49 -8.39
N GLY A 119 5.67 -9.89 -9.25
CA GLY A 119 6.08 -8.83 -10.16
C GLY A 119 5.95 -7.44 -9.53
N ARG A 120 6.66 -6.45 -10.09
CA ARG A 120 6.60 -5.04 -9.63
C ARG A 120 5.22 -4.40 -9.68
N TRP A 121 4.30 -4.95 -10.48
CA TRP A 121 2.90 -4.51 -10.62
C TRP A 121 1.91 -5.47 -9.95
N SER A 122 2.39 -6.33 -9.05
CA SER A 122 1.55 -7.31 -8.37
C SER A 122 0.46 -6.63 -7.57
N CYS A 123 -0.71 -7.24 -7.51
CA CYS A 123 -1.72 -6.92 -6.52
C CYS A 123 -2.14 -8.23 -5.87
N ARG A 124 -1.42 -8.62 -4.80
CA ARG A 124 -1.48 -9.97 -4.25
C ARG A 124 -1.65 -9.97 -2.75
N GLU A 125 -2.60 -10.78 -2.29
CA GLU A 125 -2.70 -11.12 -0.88
C GLU A 125 -1.66 -12.19 -0.53
N VAL A 126 -0.80 -11.89 0.44
CA VAL A 126 0.13 -12.84 1.04
C VAL A 126 -0.55 -13.43 2.26
N ARG A 127 -1.00 -14.69 2.13
CA ARG A 127 -1.72 -15.42 3.19
C ARG A 127 -0.79 -16.21 4.10
N HIS A 128 0.23 -16.84 3.52
CA HIS A 128 1.10 -17.77 4.23
C HIS A 128 1.92 -17.07 5.31
N PHE A 129 1.91 -17.63 6.53
CA PHE A 129 2.54 -17.00 7.70
C PHE A 129 4.05 -16.78 7.50
N VAL A 130 4.77 -17.79 7.04
CA VAL A 130 6.22 -17.72 6.79
C VAL A 130 6.56 -16.60 5.80
N GLN A 131 5.77 -16.43 4.74
CA GLN A 131 5.98 -15.38 3.74
C GLN A 131 5.77 -13.99 4.34
N LYS A 132 4.75 -13.82 5.19
CA LYS A 132 4.52 -12.56 5.92
C LYS A 132 5.72 -12.23 6.81
N GLN A 133 6.20 -13.19 7.61
CA GLN A 133 7.33 -12.96 8.52
C GLN A 133 8.60 -12.54 7.79
N ILE A 134 8.86 -13.13 6.63
CA ILE A 134 10.01 -12.75 5.81
C ILE A 134 9.92 -11.32 5.31
N ILE A 135 8.75 -10.91 4.81
CA ILE A 135 8.52 -9.52 4.39
C ILE A 135 8.69 -8.58 5.58
N LEU A 136 8.07 -8.88 6.73
CA LEU A 136 8.15 -8.06 7.94
C LEU A 136 9.61 -7.92 8.41
N GLY A 137 10.40 -8.99 8.34
CA GLY A 137 11.81 -9.01 8.74
C GLY A 137 12.77 -8.22 7.84
N LEU A 138 12.33 -7.68 6.69
CA LEU A 138 13.20 -6.84 5.84
C LEU A 138 13.46 -5.44 6.43
N TRP A 139 12.65 -5.03 7.41
CA TRP A 139 12.73 -3.72 8.07
C TRP A 139 12.87 -3.81 9.60
N GLY A 140 13.01 -5.03 10.12
CA GLY A 140 13.34 -5.28 11.53
C GLY A 140 14.80 -4.97 11.87
#